data_AF-A0A969E2K8-F1
#
_entry.id   AF-A0A969E2K8-F1
#
_cell.length_a   1.000
_cell.length_b   1.000
_cell.length_c   1.000
_cell.angle_alpha   90.00
_cell.angle_beta   90.00
_cell.angle_gamma   90.00
#
_symmetry.space_group_name_H-M   'P 1'
#
loop_
_entity.id
_entity.type
_entity.pdbx_description
1 polymer ?
#
loop_
_entity_poly.entity_id
_entity_poly.type
_entity_poly.pdbx_seq_one_letter_code
_entity_poly.pdbx_strand_id
1 'polypeptide(L)'
;MSCTNCPAPVSKPMFTTLYTVIGIDSLNCRAVDSVQVNVLKPRFVAVPTAFTPNQDKINDKLTVRGKIGTKITVFRIYDRWGELLHDARDFIVNDDNYGWDGSFKGQMMNSGMYV
;
A
#
# COMPACT_ATOMS: atom_id res chain seq x y z
N MET A 1 -17.87 2.23 17.72
CA MET A 1 -19.13 2.98 17.90
C MET A 1 -19.13 3.52 19.32
N SER A 2 -19.60 4.75 19.55
CA SER A 2 -19.68 5.33 20.90
C SER A 2 -20.91 4.84 21.68
N CYS A 3 -22.01 4.51 20.99
CA CYS A 3 -23.25 3.96 21.55
C CYS A 3 -24.07 3.30 20.43
N THR A 4 -25.07 2.48 20.79
CA THR A 4 -25.95 1.76 19.84
C THR A 4 -27.41 2.17 19.93
N ASN A 5 -27.79 2.96 20.94
CA ASN A 5 -29.16 3.37 21.24
C ASN A 5 -29.28 4.89 21.47
N CYS A 6 -28.38 5.66 20.87
CA CYS A 6 -28.30 7.10 21.00
C CYS A 6 -28.59 7.78 19.66
N PRO A 7 -29.09 9.03 19.63
CA PRO A 7 -29.40 9.72 18.39
C PRO A 7 -28.18 9.99 17.48
N ALA A 8 -26.97 10.09 18.06
CA ALA A 8 -25.77 10.47 17.33
C ALA A 8 -24.54 9.61 17.73
N PRO A 9 -24.47 8.34 17.29
CA PRO A 9 -23.32 7.49 17.55
C PRO A 9 -22.11 7.90 16.69
N VAL A 10 -20.92 7.95 17.30
CA VAL A 10 -19.66 8.20 16.60
C VAL A 10 -18.97 6.87 16.28
N SER A 11 -18.54 6.70 15.03
CA SER A 11 -17.79 5.52 14.59
C SER A 11 -16.55 5.90 13.78
N LYS A 12 -15.49 5.10 13.89
CA LYS A 12 -14.25 5.22 13.10
C LYS A 12 -13.92 3.84 12.49
N PRO A 13 -14.68 3.39 11.48
CA PRO A 13 -14.46 2.06 10.91
C PRO A 13 -13.12 1.98 10.18
N MET A 14 -12.41 0.86 10.36
CA MET A 14 -11.17 0.60 9.61
C MET A 14 -11.42 -0.01 8.23
N PHE A 15 -12.63 -0.48 7.94
CA PHE A 15 -13.01 -1.11 6.67
C PHE A 15 -14.39 -0.60 6.25
N THR A 16 -14.72 -0.68 4.95
CA THR A 16 -16.07 -0.38 4.48
C THR A 16 -17.09 -1.18 5.28
N THR A 17 -18.05 -0.48 5.87
CA THR A 17 -19.00 -1.05 6.83
C THR A 17 -20.40 -0.55 6.51
N LEU A 18 -21.37 -1.46 6.49
CA LEU A 18 -22.79 -1.14 6.41
C LEU A 18 -23.32 -1.02 7.83
N TYR A 19 -23.90 0.13 8.17
CA TYR A 19 -24.58 0.34 9.44
C TYR A 19 -26.09 0.27 9.21
N THR A 20 -26.77 -0.50 10.05
CA THR A 20 -28.23 -0.63 10.04
C THR A 20 -28.79 0.02 11.30
N VAL A 21 -29.79 0.88 11.14
CA VAL A 21 -30.52 1.54 12.23
C VAL A 21 -31.90 0.92 12.31
N ILE A 22 -32.34 0.63 13.53
CA ILE A 22 -33.69 0.13 13.81
C ILE A 22 -34.35 1.14 14.75
N GLY A 23 -35.42 1.76 14.28
CA GLY A 23 -36.28 2.62 15.10
C GLY A 23 -37.53 1.85 15.54
N ILE A 24 -37.94 2.03 16.80
CA ILE A 24 -39.18 1.50 17.34
C ILE A 24 -39.94 2.66 17.96
N ASP A 25 -41.20 2.88 17.57
CA ASP A 25 -42.05 3.93 18.14
C ASP A 25 -42.77 3.47 19.43
N SER A 26 -43.55 4.37 20.03
CA SER A 26 -44.33 4.08 21.25
C SER A 26 -45.46 3.06 21.04
N LEU A 27 -45.83 2.77 19.79
CA LEU A 27 -46.83 1.77 19.42
C LEU A 27 -46.17 0.44 18.98
N ASN A 28 -44.85 0.31 19.19
CA ASN A 28 -44.05 -0.86 18.83
C ASN A 28 -43.94 -1.11 17.31
N CYS A 29 -44.20 -0.10 16.46
CA CYS A 29 -43.93 -0.17 15.04
C CYS A 29 -42.42 -0.08 14.78
N ARG A 30 -41.91 -0.94 13.91
CA ARG A 30 -40.48 -1.05 13.62
C ARG A 30 -40.16 -0.53 12.22
N ALA A 31 -39.22 0.41 12.15
CA ALA A 31 -38.63 0.89 10.91
C ALA A 31 -37.14 0.52 10.85
N VAL A 32 -36.62 0.28 9.65
CA VAL A 32 -35.22 -0.07 9.42
C VAL A 32 -34.67 0.81 8.31
N ASP A 33 -33.49 1.36 8.52
CA ASP A 33 -32.73 2.11 7.51
C ASP A 33 -31.25 1.72 7.57
N SER A 34 -30.48 2.06 6.55
CA SER A 34 -29.05 1.74 6.49
C SER A 34 -28.21 2.80 5.82
N VAL A 35 -26.96 2.91 6.30
CA VAL A 35 -25.95 3.82 5.75
C VAL A 35 -24.67 3.03 5.50
N GLN A 36 -24.17 3.09 4.27
CA GLN A 36 -22.89 2.51 3.92
C GLN A 36 -21.77 3.54 4.08
N VAL A 37 -20.81 3.25 4.97
CA VAL A 37 -19.60 4.06 5.11
C VAL A 37 -18.48 3.40 4.33
N ASN A 38 -18.11 4.03 3.20
CA ASN A 38 -17.01 3.57 2.36
C ASN A 38 -15.67 4.07 2.90
N VAL A 39 -14.76 3.14 3.23
CA VAL A 39 -13.40 3.48 3.68
C VAL A 39 -12.44 3.29 2.51
N LEU A 40 -12.04 4.40 1.90
CA LEU A 40 -11.04 4.38 0.82
C LEU A 40 -9.64 4.19 1.40
N LYS A 41 -8.94 3.17 0.91
CA LYS A 41 -7.53 2.89 1.28
C LYS A 41 -6.65 2.98 0.03
N PRO A 42 -6.41 4.20 -0.51
CA PRO A 42 -5.53 4.35 -1.66
C PRO A 42 -4.14 3.85 -1.29
N ARG A 43 -3.64 2.89 -2.08
CA ARG A 43 -2.28 2.35 -1.99
C ARG A 43 -1.44 3.08 -3.02
N PHE A 44 -0.92 4.24 -2.64
CA PHE A 44 0.04 4.95 -3.48
C PHE A 44 1.37 4.21 -3.43
N VAL A 45 1.80 3.71 -4.59
CA VAL A 45 3.07 3.01 -4.78
C VAL A 45 3.69 3.56 -6.06
N ALA A 46 4.98 3.88 -6.02
CA ALA A 46 5.75 4.33 -7.15
C ALA A 46 7.18 3.76 -7.06
N VAL A 47 7.76 3.47 -8.21
CA VAL A 47 9.19 3.17 -8.33
C VAL A 47 9.84 4.39 -8.96
N PRO A 48 10.91 4.95 -8.37
CA PRO A 48 11.68 6.02 -9.01
C PRO A 48 12.14 5.60 -10.41
N THR A 49 12.27 6.53 -11.33
CA THR A 49 12.74 6.23 -12.70
C THR A 49 14.26 6.17 -12.82
N ALA A 50 14.97 6.67 -11.81
CA ALA A 50 16.43 6.73 -11.78
C ALA A 50 16.95 6.67 -10.33
N PHE A 51 18.17 6.16 -10.19
CA PHE A 51 18.92 6.07 -8.93
C PHE A 51 20.42 6.09 -9.25
N THR A 52 21.28 6.34 -8.26
CA THR A 52 22.73 6.51 -8.41
C THR A 52 23.45 5.66 -7.36
N PRO A 53 23.81 4.40 -7.68
CA PRO A 53 24.52 3.51 -6.75
C PRO A 53 26.01 3.85 -6.69
N ASN A 54 26.34 4.99 -6.07
CA ASN A 54 27.69 5.55 -5.94
C ASN A 54 28.22 5.52 -4.48
N GLN A 55 27.48 4.91 -3.57
CA GLN A 55 27.79 4.74 -2.15
C GLN A 55 27.82 6.04 -1.34
N ASP A 56 27.14 7.10 -1.80
CA ASP A 56 27.00 8.36 -1.06
C ASP A 56 25.82 8.38 -0.07
N LYS A 57 25.08 7.26 0.02
CA LYS A 57 23.86 7.03 0.80
C LYS A 57 22.63 7.77 0.27
N ILE A 58 22.70 8.36 -0.92
CA ILE A 58 21.64 9.14 -1.56
C ILE A 58 21.22 8.43 -2.85
N ASN A 59 20.02 7.84 -2.84
CA ASN A 59 19.49 7.09 -3.99
C ASN A 59 20.42 5.95 -4.47
N ASP A 60 21.13 5.31 -3.55
CA ASP A 60 21.99 4.17 -3.88
C ASP A 60 21.22 2.91 -4.27
N LYS A 61 19.94 2.86 -3.93
CA LYS A 61 19.07 1.73 -4.23
C LYS A 61 17.78 2.18 -4.88
N LEU A 62 17.37 1.44 -5.91
CA LEU A 62 16.06 1.54 -6.52
C LEU A 62 15.03 0.88 -5.59
N THR A 63 14.46 1.67 -4.70
CA THR A 63 13.48 1.22 -3.70
C THR A 63 12.06 1.57 -4.11
N VAL A 64 11.12 0.64 -3.92
CA VAL A 64 9.68 0.90 -4.09
C VAL A 64 9.21 1.86 -2.99
N ARG A 65 8.73 3.05 -3.40
CA ARG A 65 8.23 4.09 -2.49
C ARG A 65 6.71 4.08 -2.43
N GLY A 66 6.14 4.41 -1.28
CA GLY A 66 4.68 4.43 -1.15
C GLY A 66 4.17 4.77 0.23
N LYS A 67 2.85 4.66 0.40
CA LYS A 67 2.18 4.91 1.68
C LYS A 67 2.51 3.81 2.70
N ILE A 68 2.94 4.21 3.90
CA ILE A 68 3.22 3.30 5.03
C ILE A 68 2.06 2.32 5.25
N GLY A 69 2.39 1.05 5.47
CA GLY A 69 1.42 -0.06 5.60
C GLY A 69 1.00 -0.69 4.28
N THR A 70 1.52 -0.21 3.14
CA THR A 70 1.33 -0.87 1.84
C THR A 70 2.31 -2.04 1.70
N LYS A 71 1.78 -3.23 1.40
CA LYS A 71 2.56 -4.43 1.10
C LYS A 71 2.78 -4.56 -0.40
N ILE A 72 4.00 -4.83 -0.81
CA ILE A 72 4.41 -5.18 -2.17
C ILE A 72 4.43 -6.70 -2.28
N THR A 73 3.73 -7.22 -3.28
CA THR A 73 3.69 -8.67 -3.56
C THR A 73 4.92 -9.10 -4.33
N VAL A 74 5.31 -8.32 -5.34
CA VAL A 74 6.46 -8.57 -6.20
C VAL A 74 7.07 -7.27 -6.69
N PHE A 75 8.39 -7.20 -6.66
CA PHE A 75 9.20 -6.18 -7.29
C PHE A 75 10.34 -6.90 -8.01
N ARG A 76 10.39 -6.76 -9.34
CA ARG A 76 11.40 -7.41 -10.17
C ARG A 76 12.01 -6.38 -11.10
N ILE A 77 13.27 -6.61 -11.43
CA ILE A 77 14.01 -5.81 -12.39
C ILE A 77 14.61 -6.75 -13.41
N TYR A 78 14.47 -6.37 -14.68
CA TYR A 78 14.99 -7.09 -15.83
C TYR A 78 15.94 -6.20 -16.63
N ASP A 79 16.88 -6.82 -17.31
CA ASP A 79 17.65 -6.13 -18.35
C ASP A 79 16.82 -5.93 -19.64
N ARG A 80 17.44 -5.30 -20.64
CA ARG A 80 16.83 -5.07 -21.95
C ARG A 80 16.53 -6.34 -22.75
N TRP A 81 17.10 -7.47 -22.34
CA TRP A 81 16.95 -8.78 -22.98
C TRP A 81 15.97 -9.70 -22.21
N GLY A 82 15.45 -9.24 -21.08
CA GLY A 82 14.53 -9.99 -20.23
C GLY A 82 15.20 -10.89 -19.18
N GLU A 83 16.52 -10.78 -18.96
CA GLU A 83 17.19 -11.47 -17.85
C GLU A 83 16.73 -10.84 -16.53
N LEU A 84 16.26 -11.69 -15.60
CA LEU A 84 15.85 -11.27 -14.26
C LEU A 84 17.09 -10.93 -13.42
N LEU A 85 17.23 -9.66 -13.06
CA LEU A 85 18.36 -9.12 -12.30
C LEU A 85 18.08 -9.06 -10.79
N HIS A 86 16.83 -8.76 -10.41
CA HIS A 86 16.40 -8.61 -9.01
C HIS A 86 14.99 -9.19 -8.83
N ASP A 87 14.75 -9.89 -7.71
CA ASP A 87 13.43 -10.40 -7.32
C ASP A 87 13.25 -10.22 -5.81
N ALA A 88 12.34 -9.32 -5.43
CA ALA A 88 11.92 -9.08 -4.06
C ALA A 88 10.40 -9.31 -3.93
N ARG A 89 9.99 -10.00 -2.87
CA ARG A 89 8.59 -10.38 -2.65
C ARG A 89 8.17 -10.14 -1.22
N ASP A 90 6.86 -9.97 -1.03
CA ASP A 90 6.20 -9.94 0.27
C ASP A 90 6.77 -8.95 1.30
N PHE A 91 7.14 -7.74 0.85
CA PHE A 91 7.77 -6.72 1.70
C PHE A 91 6.93 -5.44 1.83
N ILE A 92 7.33 -4.53 2.72
CA ILE A 92 6.67 -3.23 2.92
C ILE A 92 7.35 -2.13 2.08
N VAL A 93 6.57 -1.16 1.61
CA VAL A 93 7.12 0.01 0.90
C VAL A 93 8.11 0.81 1.75
N ASN A 94 9.02 1.52 1.08
CA ASN A 94 10.07 2.35 1.67
C ASN A 94 11.16 1.58 2.44
N ASP A 95 11.28 0.28 2.23
CA ASP A 95 12.34 -0.55 2.83
C ASP A 95 13.50 -0.74 1.84
N ASP A 96 14.63 -0.09 2.12
CA ASP A 96 15.83 -0.14 1.29
C ASP A 96 16.54 -1.51 1.34
N ASN A 97 16.13 -2.44 2.21
CA ASN A 97 16.64 -3.82 2.18
C ASN A 97 16.13 -4.60 0.95
N TYR A 98 15.01 -4.18 0.36
CA TYR A 98 14.41 -4.82 -0.80
C TYR A 98 14.65 -4.05 -2.11
N GLY A 99 15.33 -2.89 -2.03
CA GLY A 99 15.73 -2.12 -3.19
C GLY A 99 16.91 -2.76 -3.93
N TRP A 100 17.03 -2.45 -5.22
CA TRP A 100 18.13 -2.92 -6.06
C TRP A 100 19.27 -1.91 -6.09
N ASP A 101 20.49 -2.35 -5.82
CA ASP A 101 21.69 -1.50 -5.77
C ASP A 101 22.42 -1.39 -7.12
N GLY A 102 21.82 -1.88 -8.21
CA GLY A 102 22.45 -1.87 -9.53
C GLY A 102 23.46 -3.00 -9.75
N SER A 103 23.59 -3.94 -8.82
CA SER A 103 24.46 -5.10 -8.96
C SER A 103 23.70 -6.34 -9.45
N PHE A 104 24.38 -7.20 -10.19
CA PHE A 104 23.89 -8.52 -10.57
C PHE A 104 25.04 -9.52 -10.53
N LYS A 105 24.82 -10.69 -9.92
CA LYS A 105 25.85 -11.73 -9.75
C LYS A 105 27.16 -11.20 -9.12
N GLY A 106 27.04 -10.23 -8.20
CA GLY A 106 28.18 -9.62 -7.49
C GLY A 106 28.96 -8.56 -8.28
N GLN A 107 28.49 -8.18 -9.47
CA GLN A 107 29.13 -7.15 -10.30
C GLN A 107 28.19 -5.97 -10.51
N MET A 108 28.76 -4.76 -10.53
CA MET A 108 28.00 -3.56 -10.89
C MET A 108 27.62 -3.60 -12.35
N MET A 109 26.35 -3.35 -12.63
CA MET A 109 25.84 -3.29 -14.00
C MET A 109 26.17 -1.94 -14.64
N ASN A 110 26.24 -1.93 -15.97
CA ASN A 110 26.45 -0.69 -16.71
C ASN A 110 25.27 0.28 -16.52
N SER A 111 25.54 1.59 -16.61
CA SER A 111 24.47 2.58 -16.68
C SER A 111 23.59 2.30 -17.92
N GLY A 112 22.28 2.30 -17.73
CA GLY A 112 21.34 1.94 -18.79
C GLY A 112 19.89 1.89 -18.30
N MET A 113 18.99 1.56 -19.21
CA MET A 113 17.58 1.33 -18.90
C MET A 113 17.37 -0.14 -18.53
N TYR A 114 16.56 -0.34 -17.49
CA TYR A 114 16.13 -1.61 -16.92
C TYR A 114 14.62 -1.54 -16.69
N VAL A 115 13.95 -2.70 -16.68
CA VAL A 115 12.48 -2.80 -16.61
C VAL A 115 12.02 -3.43 -15.32
#